data_AF-F0Y483-F1
#
_entry.id   AF-F0Y483-F1
#
_cell.length_a   1.000
_cell.length_b   1.000
_cell.length_c   1.000
_cell.angle_alpha   90.00
_cell.angle_beta   90.00
_cell.angle_gamma   90.00
#
_symmetry.space_group_name_H-M   'P 1'
#
loop_
_entity.id
_entity.type
_entity.pdbx_description
1 polymer ?
#
loop_
_entity_poly.entity_id
_entity_poly.type
_entity_poly.pdbx_seq_one_letter_code
_entity_poly.pdbx_strand_id
1 'polypeptide(L)'
;YIAAMYWSLSTLTTVGYGDVNSGSTVERLFAILIMIVGVSYYTYIISSLSSIISTFDSQAAQVNEKLVAVRGFVRENKLPGPLADKVTTFFQAYYAASNWRMNLYDASELLANLPVALRCEIIMY
;
A
#
# COMPACT_ATOMS: atom_id res chain seq x y z
N TYR A 1 23.32 -29.53 6.52
CA TYR A 1 22.91 -28.17 6.13
C TYR A 1 21.81 -28.17 5.06
N ILE A 2 22.07 -28.72 3.86
CA ILE A 2 21.08 -28.76 2.75
C ILE A 2 19.77 -29.47 3.14
N ALA A 3 19.85 -30.64 3.79
CA ALA A 3 18.65 -31.36 4.26
C ALA A 3 17.81 -30.57 5.28
N ALA A 4 18.46 -29.76 6.12
CA ALA A 4 17.76 -28.91 7.09
C ALA A 4 17.06 -27.73 6.41
N MET A 5 17.71 -27.08 5.43
CA MET A 5 17.04 -26.06 4.61
C MET A 5 15.89 -26.65 3.80
N TYR A 6 16.06 -27.85 3.23
CA TYR A 6 15.01 -28.55 2.51
C TYR A 6 13.80 -28.85 3.39
N TRP A 7 14.01 -29.38 4.60
CA TRP A 7 12.95 -29.62 5.58
C TRP A 7 12.23 -28.33 6.00
N SER A 8 12.98 -27.27 6.30
CA SER A 8 12.39 -25.97 6.65
C SER A 8 11.59 -25.38 5.50
N LEU A 9 12.09 -25.48 4.26
CA LEU A 9 11.42 -24.93 3.09
C LEU A 9 10.18 -25.73 2.71
N SER A 10 10.23 -27.07 2.74
CA SER A 10 9.08 -27.93 2.43
C SER A 10 7.95 -27.77 3.44
N THR A 11 8.30 -27.50 4.70
CA THR A 11 7.36 -27.18 5.77
C THR A 11 6.76 -25.79 5.59
N LEU A 12 7.60 -24.79 5.28
CA LEU A 12 7.17 -23.39 5.09
C LEU A 12 6.24 -23.25 3.87
N THR A 13 6.55 -23.91 2.76
CA THR A 13 5.72 -23.90 1.55
C THR A 13 4.54 -24.86 1.62
N THR A 14 4.31 -25.50 2.78
CA THR A 14 3.24 -26.47 3.02
C THR A 14 3.27 -27.70 2.09
N VAL A 15 4.41 -27.98 1.47
CA VAL A 15 4.57 -29.15 0.58
C VAL A 15 4.70 -30.44 1.38
N GLY A 16 5.52 -30.44 2.44
CA GLY A 16 5.54 -31.49 3.47
C GLY A 16 5.76 -32.92 2.96
N TYR A 17 6.82 -33.19 2.19
CA TYR A 17 7.11 -34.53 1.65
C TYR A 17 7.25 -35.66 2.70
N GLY A 18 7.63 -35.32 3.95
CA GLY A 18 7.68 -36.26 5.06
C GLY A 18 8.87 -37.24 5.04
N ASP A 19 9.81 -37.04 4.13
CA ASP A 19 11.04 -37.82 3.95
C ASP A 19 12.10 -37.53 5.03
N VAL A 20 12.16 -36.28 5.50
CA VAL A 20 12.98 -35.88 6.66
C VAL A 20 12.08 -35.81 7.90
N ASN A 21 12.20 -36.79 8.80
CA ASN A 21 11.46 -36.85 10.06
C ASN A 21 12.39 -36.73 11.28
N SER A 22 11.85 -36.20 12.37
CA SER A 22 12.49 -36.23 13.69
C SER A 22 12.18 -37.56 14.37
N GLY A 23 13.22 -38.35 14.63
CA GLY A 23 13.12 -39.67 15.23
C GLY A 23 12.80 -39.62 16.72
N SER A 24 13.22 -38.53 17.41
CA SER A 24 13.01 -38.35 18.85
C SER A 24 11.88 -37.36 19.18
N THR A 25 11.14 -37.61 20.25
CA THR A 25 10.05 -36.74 20.75
C THR A 25 10.54 -35.32 21.07
N VAL A 26 11.77 -35.16 21.54
CA VAL A 26 12.36 -33.84 21.86
C VAL A 26 12.63 -33.02 20.59
N GLU A 27 13.14 -33.67 19.55
CA GLU A 27 13.41 -33.04 18.26
C GLU A 27 12.12 -32.58 17.57
N ARG A 28 11.04 -33.35 17.73
CA ARG A 28 9.69 -32.98 17.25
C ARG A 28 9.17 -31.72 17.93
N LEU A 29 9.30 -31.64 19.25
CA LEU A 29 8.85 -30.47 19.99
C LEU A 29 9.62 -29.20 19.59
N PHE A 30 10.94 -29.33 19.43
CA PHE A 30 11.79 -28.23 18.96
C PHE A 30 11.44 -27.80 17.52
N ALA A 31 11.21 -28.76 16.63
CA ALA A 31 10.74 -28.51 15.27
C ALA A 31 9.42 -27.74 15.25
N ILE A 32 8.45 -28.12 16.09
CA ILE A 32 7.16 -27.41 16.20
C ILE A 32 7.33 -25.96 16.64
N LEU A 33 8.17 -25.70 17.64
CA LEU A 33 8.43 -24.33 18.09
C LEU A 33 9.06 -23.48 16.97
N ILE A 34 10.03 -24.04 16.23
CA ILE A 34 10.65 -23.36 15.09
C ILE A 34 9.62 -23.09 13.98
N MET A 35 8.73 -24.04 13.69
CA MET A 35 7.67 -23.86 12.70
C MET A 35 6.75 -22.70 13.07
N ILE A 36 6.34 -22.58 14.34
CA ILE A 36 5.47 -21.49 14.80
C ILE A 36 6.17 -20.13 14.62
N VAL A 37 7.43 -20.03 15.00
CA VAL A 37 8.22 -18.80 14.84
C VAL A 37 8.41 -18.48 13.34
N GLY A 38 8.72 -19.49 12.53
CA GLY A 38 8.91 -19.35 11.09
C GLY A 38 7.67 -18.87 10.36
N VAL A 39 6.50 -19.42 10.68
CA VAL A 39 5.21 -18.99 10.11
C VAL A 39 4.89 -17.57 10.53
N SER A 40 5.09 -17.22 11.81
CA SER A 40 4.84 -15.86 12.30
C SER A 40 5.68 -14.82 11.55
N TYR A 41 6.97 -15.12 11.35
CA TYR A 41 7.89 -14.26 10.59
C TYR A 41 7.50 -14.16 9.11
N TYR A 42 7.11 -15.27 8.49
CA TYR A 42 6.65 -15.30 7.11
C TYR A 42 5.38 -14.47 6.91
N THR A 43 4.38 -14.62 7.78
CA THR A 43 3.15 -13.82 7.75
C THR A 43 3.44 -12.33 7.91
N TYR A 44 4.36 -11.96 8.81
CA TYR A 44 4.78 -10.57 8.96
C TYR A 44 5.36 -9.99 7.66
N ILE A 45 6.23 -10.74 6.97
CA ILE A 45 6.79 -10.31 5.68
C ILE A 45 5.68 -10.11 4.65
N ILE A 46 4.76 -11.08 4.52
CA ILE A 46 3.64 -10.98 3.57
C ILE A 46 2.72 -9.80 3.91
N SER A 47 2.47 -9.55 5.19
CA SER A 47 1.66 -8.41 5.65
C SER A 47 2.34 -7.07 5.32
N SER A 48 3.64 -6.94 5.59
CA SER A 48 4.42 -5.75 5.25
C SER A 48 4.43 -5.51 3.73
N LEU A 49 4.66 -6.55 2.94
CA LEU A 49 4.58 -6.49 1.49
C LEU A 49 3.19 -6.06 1.00
N SER A 50 2.13 -6.61 1.59
CA SER A 50 0.75 -6.24 1.28
C SER A 50 0.48 -4.77 1.61
N SER A 51 1.02 -4.26 2.72
CA SER A 51 0.92 -2.83 3.07
C SER A 51 1.62 -1.96 2.04
N ILE A 52 2.81 -2.36 1.57
CA ILE A 52 3.54 -1.63 0.53
C ILE A 52 2.71 -1.59 -0.76
N ILE A 53 2.21 -2.73 -1.20
CA ILE A 53 1.35 -2.84 -2.40
C ILE A 53 0.08 -1.99 -2.23
N SER A 54 -0.57 -2.06 -1.07
CA SER A 54 -1.76 -1.26 -0.77
C SER A 54 -1.47 0.23 -0.78
N THR A 55 -0.28 0.68 -0.35
CA THR A 55 0.13 2.08 -0.43
C THR A 55 0.34 2.53 -1.88
N PHE A 56 0.88 1.66 -2.74
CA PHE A 56 1.00 1.95 -4.16
C PHE A 56 -0.37 2.02 -4.85
N ASP A 57 -1.26 1.08 -4.55
CA ASP A 57 -2.60 1.03 -5.15
C ASP A 57 -3.49 2.17 -4.64
N SER A 58 -3.41 2.52 -3.36
CA SER A 58 -4.19 3.62 -2.78
C SER A 58 -3.87 4.98 -3.40
N GLN A 59 -2.62 5.21 -3.81
CA GLN A 59 -2.24 6.44 -4.53
C GLN A 59 -2.94 6.55 -5.89
N ALA A 60 -2.99 5.44 -6.65
CA ALA A 60 -3.69 5.41 -7.93
C ALA A 60 -5.22 5.52 -7.72
N ALA A 61 -5.74 4.85 -6.70
CA ALA A 61 -7.16 4.87 -6.35
C ALA A 61 -7.66 6.28 -5.98
N GLN A 62 -6.90 7.04 -5.17
CA GLN A 62 -7.26 8.41 -4.78
C GLN A 62 -7.35 9.36 -5.96
N VAL A 63 -6.43 9.27 -6.93
CA VAL A 63 -6.49 10.08 -8.16
C VAL A 63 -7.73 9.71 -8.97
N ASN A 64 -8.01 8.41 -9.10
CA ASN A 64 -9.17 7.94 -9.82
C ASN A 64 -10.49 8.41 -9.17
N GLU A 65 -10.59 8.37 -7.84
CA GLU A 65 -11.76 8.87 -7.10
C GLU A 65 -12.03 10.36 -7.38
N LYS A 66 -10.99 11.20 -7.31
CA LYS A 66 -11.11 12.63 -7.65
C LYS A 66 -11.54 12.85 -9.09
N LEU A 67 -11.05 12.04 -10.02
CA LEU A 67 -11.46 12.10 -11.43
C LEU A 67 -12.90 11.65 -11.66
N VAL A 68 -13.38 10.66 -10.90
CA VAL A 68 -14.79 10.26 -10.92
C VAL A 68 -15.68 11.42 -10.46
N ALA A 69 -15.28 12.16 -9.42
CA ALA A 69 -16.01 13.35 -8.97
C ALA A 69 -16.07 14.44 -10.06
N VAL A 70 -14.95 14.72 -10.74
CA VAL A 70 -14.91 15.67 -11.87
C VAL A 70 -15.84 15.24 -13.00
N ARG A 71 -15.81 13.96 -13.38
CA ARG A 71 -16.73 13.41 -14.39
C ARG A 71 -18.20 13.52 -13.97
N GLY A 72 -18.49 13.35 -12.68
CA GLY A 72 -19.81 13.59 -12.10
C GLY A 72 -20.27 15.04 -12.30
N PHE A 73 -19.43 16.01 -11.94
CA PHE A 73 -19.70 17.44 -12.11
C PHE A 73 -19.97 17.83 -13.57
N VAL A 74 -19.17 17.30 -14.50
CA VAL A 74 -19.34 17.50 -15.95
C VAL A 74 -20.71 17.01 -16.42
N ARG A 75 -21.13 15.83 -15.93
CA ARG A 75 -22.40 15.20 -16.29
C ARG A 75 -23.60 15.96 -15.73
N GLU A 76 -23.54 16.40 -14.47
CA GLU A 76 -24.61 17.15 -13.82
C GLU A 76 -24.86 18.52 -14.46
N ASN A 77 -23.78 19.22 -14.82
CA ASN A 77 -23.87 20.53 -15.47
C ASN A 77 -24.08 20.47 -16.98
N LYS A 78 -24.19 19.27 -17.57
CA LYS A 78 -24.43 19.04 -19.00
C LYS A 78 -23.46 19.82 -19.90
N LEU A 79 -22.17 19.77 -19.58
CA LEU A 79 -21.16 20.49 -20.36
C LEU A 79 -21.09 19.92 -21.80
N PRO A 80 -20.93 20.78 -22.83
CA PRO A 80 -20.75 20.32 -24.20
C PRO A 80 -19.45 19.53 -24.34
N GLY A 81 -19.45 18.46 -25.14
CA GLY A 81 -18.34 17.51 -25.29
C GLY A 81 -16.93 18.12 -25.38
N PRO A 82 -16.69 19.17 -26.20
CA PRO A 82 -15.37 19.78 -26.31
C PRO A 82 -14.89 20.45 -25.01
N LEU A 83 -15.81 20.97 -24.20
CA LEU A 83 -15.51 21.60 -22.92
C LEU A 83 -15.33 20.53 -21.82
N ALA A 84 -16.15 19.49 -21.85
CA ALA A 84 -16.02 18.33 -20.97
C ALA A 84 -14.64 17.65 -21.12
N ASP A 85 -14.17 17.45 -22.36
CA ASP A 85 -12.86 16.87 -22.64
C ASP A 85 -11.72 17.77 -22.17
N LYS A 86 -11.81 19.08 -22.40
CA LYS A 86 -10.82 20.05 -21.90
C LYS A 86 -10.72 20.04 -20.38
N VAL A 87 -11.87 20.07 -19.69
CA VAL A 87 -11.95 20.07 -18.22
C VAL A 87 -11.37 18.75 -17.68
N THR A 88 -11.80 17.61 -18.22
CA THR A 88 -11.34 16.30 -17.76
C THR A 88 -9.85 16.12 -18.00
N THR A 89 -9.34 16.50 -19.16
CA THR A 89 -7.91 16.42 -19.50
C THR A 89 -7.07 17.33 -18.60
N PHE A 90 -7.55 18.54 -18.32
CA PHE A 90 -6.88 19.46 -17.39
C PHE A 90 -6.79 18.87 -15.98
N PHE A 91 -7.90 18.38 -15.43
CA PHE A 91 -7.91 17.80 -14.08
C PHE A 91 -7.12 16.48 -14.02
N GLN A 92 -7.12 15.66 -15.08
CA GLN A 92 -6.27 14.48 -15.19
C GLN A 92 -4.79 14.85 -15.12
N ALA A 93 -4.34 15.81 -15.92
CA ALA A 93 -2.95 16.28 -15.89
C ALA A 93 -2.60 16.93 -14.54
N TYR A 94 -3.51 17.73 -13.98
CA TYR A 94 -3.34 18.38 -12.69
C TYR A 94 -3.20 17.38 -11.53
N TYR A 95 -4.08 16.39 -11.44
CA TYR A 95 -4.00 15.36 -10.39
C TYR A 95 -2.85 14.38 -10.60
N ALA A 96 -2.49 14.05 -11.84
CA ALA A 96 -1.31 13.24 -12.12
C ALA A 96 -0.01 13.95 -11.67
N ALA A 97 0.10 15.25 -11.95
CA ALA A 97 1.24 16.07 -11.53
C ALA A 97 1.22 16.39 -10.01
N SER A 98 0.03 16.56 -9.42
CA SER A 98 -0.10 16.87 -8.00
C SER A 98 0.06 15.64 -7.12
N ASN A 99 -0.29 14.44 -7.58
CA ASN A 99 -0.10 13.19 -6.83
C ASN A 99 1.38 12.97 -6.46
N TRP A 100 2.31 13.31 -7.36
CA TRP A 100 3.76 13.30 -7.06
C TRP A 100 4.15 14.32 -5.97
N ARG A 101 3.50 15.49 -5.92
CA ARG A 101 3.78 16.55 -4.93
C ARG A 101 3.07 16.33 -3.58
N MET A 102 1.87 15.74 -3.59
CA MET A 102 1.07 15.43 -2.40
C MET A 102 1.68 14.31 -1.56
N ASN A 103 2.38 13.36 -2.18
CA ASN A 103 3.07 12.29 -1.47
C ASN A 103 4.19 12.80 -0.53
N LEU A 104 4.70 14.00 -0.78
CA LEU A 104 5.76 14.58 0.05
C LEU A 104 5.19 15.24 1.31
N TYR A 105 4.00 15.85 1.24
CA TYR A 105 3.40 16.63 2.33
C TYR A 105 1.89 16.84 2.11
N ASP A 106 1.04 16.39 3.04
CA ASP A 106 -0.36 16.84 3.05
C ASP A 106 -0.38 18.31 3.53
N ALA A 107 -0.32 19.23 2.56
CA ALA A 107 -0.27 20.65 2.83
C ALA A 107 -1.46 21.12 3.68
N SER A 108 -2.61 20.46 3.58
CA SER A 108 -3.80 20.82 4.37
C SER A 108 -3.65 20.42 5.83
N GLU A 109 -3.10 19.22 6.10
CA GLU A 109 -2.79 18.72 7.43
C GLU A 109 -1.65 19.49 8.09
N LEU A 110 -0.58 19.81 7.34
CA LEU A 110 0.52 20.64 7.83
C LEU A 110 0.04 22.04 8.18
N LEU A 111 -0.74 22.67 7.29
CA LEU A 111 -1.31 23.98 7.56
C LEU A 111 -2.25 23.94 8.76
N ALA A 112 -2.92 22.82 9.04
CA ALA A 112 -3.81 22.66 10.20
C ALA A 112 -3.04 22.48 11.52
N ASN A 113 -1.88 21.84 11.47
CA ASN A 113 -0.97 21.69 12.61
C ASN A 113 -0.12 22.94 12.88
N LEU A 114 -0.06 23.88 11.94
CA LEU A 114 0.63 25.15 12.10
C LEU A 114 -0.18 26.13 12.98
N PRO A 115 0.47 26.83 13.92
CA PRO A 115 -0.15 27.95 14.65
C PRO A 115 -0.73 28.99 13.70
N VAL A 116 -1.87 29.58 14.07
CA VAL A 116 -2.63 30.54 13.24
C VAL A 116 -1.76 31.71 12.75
N ALA A 117 -0.80 32.16 13.56
CA ALA A 117 0.13 33.23 13.19
C ALA A 117 0.99 32.86 11.97
N LEU A 118 1.55 31.65 11.93
CA LEU A 118 2.39 31.17 10.82
C LEU A 118 1.56 30.86 9.57
N ARG A 119 0.32 30.39 9.73
CA ARG A 119 -0.61 30.16 8.62
C ARG A 119 -0.94 31.47 7.88
N CYS A 120 -1.21 32.56 8.62
CA CYS A 120 -1.49 33.86 8.01
C CYS A 120 -0.28 34.46 7.27
N GLU A 121 0.93 34.23 7.79
CA GLU A 121 2.16 34.72 7.16
C GLU A 121 2.47 33.99 5.83
N ILE A 122 2.22 32.67 5.79
CA ILE A 122 2.40 31.85 4.57
C ILE A 122 1.37 32.20 3.48
N ILE A 123 0.13 32.53 3.86
CA ILE A 123 -0.94 32.87 2.88
C ILE A 123 -0.71 34.26 2.25
N MET A 124 0.06 35.14 2.92
CA MET A 124 0.39 36.48 2.42
C MET A 124 1.58 36.51 1.45
N TYR A 125 2.26 35.39 1.22
CA TYR A 125 3.31 35.20 0.23
C TYR A 125 2.86 34.30 -0.92
#